data_AF-A0A9E3IC12-F1
#
_entry.id   AF-A0A9E3IC12-F1
#
_cell.length_a   1.000
_cell.length_b   1.000
_cell.length_c   1.000
_cell.angle_alpha   90.00
_cell.angle_beta   90.00
_cell.angle_gamma   90.00
#
_symmetry.space_group_name_H-M   'P 1'
#
loop_
_entity.id
_entity.type
_entity.pdbx_description
1 polymer ?
#
loop_
_entity_poly.entity_id
_entity_poly.type
_entity_poly.pdbx_seq_one_letter_code
_entity_poly.pdbx_strand_id
1 'polypeptide(L)'
;MPTTHLIVETPLPRPSDYRLFQDAPAPQGYETAYSYFSRTNPEAFWLLFDPVTAVAEEHPALLELTQRNGLEAAEVEAPTAVREFGVEKTLAFPVKVLRRFYR
;
A
#
# COMPACT_ATOMS: atom_id res chain seq x y z
N MET A 1 -2.10 46.02 -11.42
CA MET A 1 -2.66 44.81 -12.05
C MET A 1 -2.70 43.74 -10.97
N PRO A 2 -3.86 43.29 -10.48
CA PRO A 2 -3.90 42.15 -9.56
C PRO A 2 -3.68 40.87 -10.37
N THR A 3 -2.60 40.16 -10.09
CA THR A 3 -2.34 38.82 -10.62
C THR A 3 -3.32 37.87 -9.98
N THR A 4 -4.34 37.45 -10.72
CA THR A 4 -5.22 36.35 -10.32
C THR A 4 -4.39 35.08 -10.28
N HIS A 5 -4.00 34.64 -9.09
CA HIS A 5 -3.49 33.29 -8.89
C HIS A 5 -4.66 32.32 -9.12
N LEU A 6 -4.65 31.63 -10.27
CA LEU A 6 -5.47 30.44 -10.48
C LEU A 6 -5.04 29.42 -9.43
N ILE A 7 -5.85 29.25 -8.39
CA ILE A 7 -5.72 28.10 -7.48
C ILE A 7 -6.13 26.90 -8.32
N VAL A 8 -5.14 26.14 -8.80
CA VAL A 8 -5.40 24.83 -9.38
C VAL A 8 -5.71 23.93 -8.19
N GLU A 9 -7.00 23.67 -7.94
CA GLU A 9 -7.42 22.65 -6.99
C GLU A 9 -6.99 21.29 -7.55
N THR A 10 -5.84 20.78 -7.09
CA THR A 10 -5.42 19.43 -7.46
C THR A 10 -6.46 18.45 -6.91
N PRO A 11 -7.12 17.64 -7.75
CA PRO A 11 -8.14 16.71 -7.27
C PRO A 11 -7.52 15.72 -6.29
N LEU A 12 -8.26 15.39 -5.23
CA LEU A 12 -7.82 14.39 -4.25
C LEU A 12 -7.59 13.04 -4.94
N PRO A 13 -6.55 12.30 -4.55
CA PRO A 13 -6.22 10.99 -5.10
C PRO A 13 -7.32 9.98 -4.77
N ARG A 14 -7.65 9.13 -5.74
CA ARG A 14 -8.65 8.07 -5.60
C ARG A 14 -7.96 6.71 -5.62
N PRO A 15 -8.60 5.66 -5.07
CA PRO A 15 -8.03 4.30 -5.11
C PRO A 15 -7.65 3.83 -6.51
N SER A 16 -8.41 4.24 -7.53
CA SER A 16 -8.17 3.89 -8.93
C SER A 16 -6.87 4.48 -9.50
N ASP A 17 -6.32 5.50 -8.87
CA ASP A 17 -5.11 6.17 -9.34
C ASP A 17 -3.85 5.36 -8.96
N TYR A 18 -3.99 4.37 -8.05
CA TYR A 18 -2.91 3.48 -7.58
C TYR A 18 -3.01 2.04 -8.06
N ARG A 19 -3.63 1.79 -9.24
CA ARG A 19 -3.83 0.43 -9.74
C ARG A 19 -2.56 -0.41 -9.80
N LEU A 20 -1.41 0.21 -10.10
CA LEU A 20 -0.11 -0.47 -10.17
C LEU A 20 0.46 -0.87 -8.80
N PHE A 21 -0.05 -0.31 -7.70
CA PHE A 21 0.24 -0.78 -6.34
C PHE A 21 -0.73 -1.87 -5.88
N GLN A 22 -1.79 -2.15 -6.65
CA GLN A 22 -2.92 -3.00 -6.27
C GLN A 22 -3.03 -4.27 -7.10
N ASP A 23 -2.15 -4.48 -8.07
CA ASP A 23 -2.21 -5.53 -9.09
C ASP A 23 -1.42 -6.80 -8.73
N ALA A 24 -0.82 -6.84 -7.54
CA ALA A 24 -0.12 -8.04 -7.06
C ALA A 24 -1.09 -9.22 -6.88
N PRO A 25 -0.81 -10.40 -7.48
CA PRO A 25 -1.58 -11.60 -7.21
C PRO A 25 -1.31 -12.08 -5.77
N ALA A 26 -2.37 -12.36 -5.02
CA ALA A 26 -2.28 -12.87 -3.65
C ALA A 26 -3.26 -14.04 -3.40
N PRO A 27 -2.95 -14.95 -2.46
CA PRO A 27 -3.87 -15.99 -2.04
C PRO A 27 -5.20 -15.42 -1.54
N GLN A 28 -6.27 -16.20 -1.60
CA GLN A 28 -7.58 -15.77 -1.13
C GLN A 28 -7.52 -15.36 0.36
N GLY A 29 -8.01 -14.15 0.66
CA GLY A 29 -8.00 -13.60 2.01
C GLY A 29 -6.68 -12.96 2.43
N TYR A 30 -5.74 -12.81 1.49
CA TYR A 30 -4.47 -12.11 1.66
C TYR A 30 -4.37 -10.92 0.69
N GLU A 31 -3.65 -9.89 1.11
CA GLU A 31 -3.27 -8.77 0.25
C GLU A 31 -1.87 -8.28 0.64
N THR A 32 -1.18 -7.58 -0.26
CA THR A 32 0.04 -6.86 0.11
C THR A 32 -0.33 -5.59 0.90
N ALA A 33 0.60 -5.12 1.73
CA ALA A 33 0.42 -3.86 2.45
C ALA A 33 0.21 -2.67 1.48
N TYR A 34 0.94 -2.66 0.35
CA TYR A 34 0.77 -1.69 -0.74
C TYR A 34 -0.65 -1.69 -1.33
N SER A 35 -1.17 -2.88 -1.67
CA SER A 35 -2.51 -3.02 -2.25
C SER A 35 -3.59 -2.53 -1.29
N TYR A 36 -3.49 -2.91 -0.02
CA TYR A 36 -4.48 -2.58 0.99
C TYR A 36 -4.44 -1.10 1.34
N PHE A 37 -3.26 -0.54 1.60
CA PHE A 37 -3.10 0.83 2.06
C PHE A 37 -3.49 1.84 0.97
N SER A 38 -3.00 1.66 -0.26
CA SER A 38 -3.34 2.54 -1.39
C SER A 38 -4.83 2.52 -1.75
N ARG A 39 -5.54 1.43 -1.43
CA ARG A 39 -6.98 1.30 -1.68
C ARG A 39 -7.83 1.89 -0.56
N THR A 40 -7.44 1.68 0.69
CA THR A 40 -8.23 2.06 1.87
C THR A 40 -7.96 3.49 2.33
N ASN A 41 -6.74 3.99 2.15
CA ASN A 41 -6.32 5.33 2.54
C ASN A 41 -5.52 6.01 1.40
N PRO A 42 -6.14 6.24 0.22
CA PRO A 42 -5.44 6.79 -0.95
C PRO A 42 -4.83 8.17 -0.68
N GLU A 43 -5.47 9.01 0.14
CA GLU A 43 -4.94 10.33 0.52
C GLU A 43 -3.68 10.23 1.37
N ALA A 44 -3.65 9.33 2.35
CA ALA A 44 -2.45 9.12 3.17
C ALA A 44 -1.32 8.53 2.33
N PHE A 45 -1.65 7.60 1.42
CA PHE A 45 -0.69 7.01 0.50
C PHE A 45 -0.06 8.05 -0.44
N TRP A 46 -0.85 9.02 -0.92
CA TRP A 46 -0.37 10.14 -1.74
C TRP A 46 0.63 11.05 -1.04
N LEU A 47 0.49 11.22 0.27
CA LEU A 47 1.35 12.09 1.06
C LEU A 47 2.72 11.46 1.35
N LEU A 48 2.90 10.18 1.06
CA LEU A 48 4.20 9.52 1.19
C LEU A 48 5.16 10.04 0.12
N PHE A 49 6.32 10.50 0.56
CA PHE A 49 7.40 10.88 -0.35
C PHE A 49 7.94 9.68 -1.14
N ASP A 50 8.11 8.55 -0.45
CA ASP A 50 8.51 7.27 -1.02
C ASP A 50 7.56 6.17 -0.49
N PRO A 51 6.48 5.85 -1.23
CA PRO A 51 5.53 4.84 -0.81
C PRO A 51 6.11 3.43 -0.80
N VAL A 52 7.17 3.15 -1.56
CA VAL A 52 7.78 1.82 -1.61
C VAL A 52 8.54 1.56 -0.30
N THR A 53 9.42 2.49 0.07
CA THR A 53 10.19 2.38 1.31
C THR A 53 9.30 2.47 2.55
N ALA A 54 8.40 3.46 2.61
CA ALA A 54 7.58 3.69 3.80
C ALA A 54 6.68 2.49 4.16
N VAL A 55 6.08 1.84 3.17
CA VAL A 55 5.25 0.65 3.41
C VAL A 55 6.10 -0.58 3.74
N ALA A 56 7.28 -0.73 3.13
CA ALA A 56 8.20 -1.82 3.46
C ALA A 56 8.68 -1.75 4.93
N GLU A 57 8.88 -0.55 5.47
CA GLU A 57 9.26 -0.33 6.87
C GLU A 57 8.19 -0.81 7.87
N GLU A 58 6.92 -0.94 7.45
CA GLU A 58 5.83 -1.46 8.29
C GLU A 58 5.79 -2.99 8.33
N HIS A 59 6.46 -3.68 7.40
CA HIS A 59 6.43 -5.14 7.30
C HIS A 59 6.86 -5.88 8.57
N PRO A 60 7.89 -5.49 9.32
CA PRO A 60 8.25 -6.16 10.57
C PRO A 60 7.11 -6.16 11.60
N ALA A 61 6.40 -5.04 11.73
CA ALA A 61 5.27 -4.92 12.66
C ALA A 61 4.06 -5.73 12.18
N LEU A 62 3.80 -5.76 10.87
CA LEU A 62 2.77 -6.61 10.26
C LEU A 62 3.08 -8.10 10.43
N LEU A 63 4.34 -8.51 10.28
CA LEU A 63 4.80 -9.88 10.52
C LEU A 63 4.59 -10.28 11.99
N GLU A 64 5.03 -9.44 12.93
CA GLU A 64 4.83 -9.70 14.36
C GLU A 64 3.33 -9.84 14.69
N LEU A 65 2.50 -8.91 14.20
CA LEU A 65 1.06 -8.98 14.41
C LEU A 65 0.46 -10.24 13.79
N THR A 66 0.89 -10.64 12.59
CA THR A 66 0.43 -11.86 11.91
C THR A 66 0.75 -13.10 12.74
N GLN A 67 2.00 -13.23 13.20
CA GLN A 67 2.46 -14.35 14.02
C GLN A 67 1.75 -14.42 15.38
N ARG A 68 1.55 -13.27 16.04
CA ARG A 68 0.81 -13.19 17.32
C ARG A 68 -0.64 -13.64 17.21
N ASN A 69 -1.22 -13.65 16.00
CA ASN A 69 -2.56 -14.16 15.73
C ASN A 69 -2.56 -15.63 15.27
N GLY A 70 -1.42 -16.32 15.31
CA GLY A 70 -1.29 -17.72 14.87
C GLY A 70 -1.48 -17.90 13.37
N LEU A 71 -1.05 -16.91 12.58
CA LEU A 71 -1.17 -16.89 11.12
C LEU A 71 0.21 -16.72 10.50
N GLU A 72 0.26 -16.89 9.19
CA GLU A 72 1.48 -16.74 8.40
C GLU A 72 1.27 -15.64 7.35
N ALA A 73 2.37 -15.02 6.93
CA ALA A 73 2.41 -14.18 5.74
C ALA A 73 2.85 -15.04 4.54
N ALA A 74 2.42 -14.67 3.34
CA ALA A 74 2.80 -15.35 2.10
C ALA A 74 3.76 -14.49 1.30
N GLU A 75 4.84 -15.08 0.78
CA GLU A 75 5.65 -14.42 -0.24
C GLU A 75 4.90 -14.46 -1.58
N VAL A 76 4.77 -13.29 -2.23
CA VAL A 76 4.09 -13.12 -3.50
C VAL A 76 4.91 -12.23 -4.44
N GLU A 77 4.56 -12.22 -5.72
CA GLU A 77 5.06 -11.21 -6.66
C GLU A 77 4.66 -9.82 -6.18
N ALA A 78 5.60 -8.87 -6.24
CA ALA A 78 5.32 -7.50 -5.83
C ALA A 78 4.42 -6.79 -6.86
N PRO A 79 3.63 -5.77 -6.44
CA PRO A 79 2.87 -4.96 -7.36
C PRO A 79 3.76 -4.32 -8.43
N THR A 80 3.22 -4.03 -9.60
CA THR A 80 4.00 -3.48 -10.72
C THR A 80 4.78 -2.21 -10.33
N ALA A 81 4.14 -1.29 -9.60
CA ALA A 81 4.80 -0.08 -9.13
C ALA A 81 5.96 -0.34 -8.16
N VAL A 82 5.95 -1.47 -7.44
CA VAL A 82 7.02 -1.85 -6.51
C VAL A 82 8.16 -2.56 -7.27
N ARG A 83 7.83 -3.36 -8.29
CA ARG A 83 8.81 -4.02 -9.17
C ARG A 83 9.61 -3.01 -9.99
N GLU A 84 9.00 -1.89 -10.40
CA GLU A 84 9.72 -0.80 -11.08
C GLU A 84 10.85 -0.18 -10.22
N PHE A 85 10.79 -0.36 -8.89
CA PHE A 85 11.84 0.04 -7.95
C PHE A 85 12.84 -1.09 -7.64
N GLY A 86 12.80 -2.19 -8.39
CA GLY A 86 13.74 -3.32 -8.28
C GLY A 86 13.38 -4.34 -7.19
N VAL A 87 12.16 -4.28 -6.65
CA VAL A 87 11.67 -5.23 -5.65
C VAL A 87 10.74 -6.23 -6.33
N GLU A 88 11.26 -7.40 -6.68
CA GLU A 88 10.52 -8.43 -7.43
C GLU A 88 9.41 -9.09 -6.60
N LYS A 89 9.67 -9.33 -5.31
CA LYS A 89 8.78 -10.04 -4.41
C LYS A 89 8.49 -9.26 -3.14
N THR A 90 7.34 -9.52 -2.56
CA THR A 90 6.94 -8.91 -1.30
C THR A 90 6.05 -9.82 -0.47
N LEU A 91 5.63 -9.35 0.69
CA LEU A 91 4.77 -10.09 1.60
C LEU A 91 3.30 -9.71 1.38
N ALA A 92 2.46 -10.74 1.29
CA ALA A 92 1.03 -10.64 1.45
C ALA A 92 0.64 -11.10 2.85
N PHE A 93 -0.23 -10.32 3.50
CA PHE A 93 -0.70 -10.56 4.85
C PHE A 93 -2.19 -10.88 4.83
N PRO A 94 -2.71 -11.65 5.81
CA PRO A 94 -4.14 -11.86 5.94
C PRO A 94 -4.87 -10.52 6.02
N VAL A 95 -5.93 -10.32 5.22
CA VAL A 95 -6.69 -9.06 5.15
C VAL A 95 -7.20 -8.63 6.53
N LYS A 96 -7.53 -9.60 7.41
CA LYS A 96 -7.95 -9.33 8.78
C LYS A 96 -6.86 -8.70 9.65
N VAL A 97 -5.59 -8.98 9.37
CA VAL A 97 -4.43 -8.36 10.02
C VAL A 97 -4.23 -6.95 9.48
N LEU A 98 -4.23 -6.77 8.16
CA LEU A 98 -4.09 -5.47 7.51
C LEU A 98 -5.16 -4.48 7.98
N ARG A 99 -6.42 -4.92 8.02
CA ARG A 99 -7.53 -4.13 8.54
C ARG A 99 -7.36 -3.73 10.00
N ARG A 100 -6.67 -4.53 10.81
CA ARG A 100 -6.39 -4.19 12.21
C ARG A 100 -5.23 -3.21 12.34
N PHE A 101 -4.25 -3.31 11.45
CA PHE A 101 -3.05 -2.48 11.45
C PHE A 101 -3.33 -1.06 10.95
N TYR A 102 -4.03 -0.92 9.82
CA TYR A 102 -4.34 0.38 9.19
C TYR A 102 -5.66 1.02 9.66
N ARG A 103 -6.16 0.63 10.85
CA ARG A 103 -7.42 1.14 11.40
C ARG A 103 -7.25 2.46 12.11
#